data_AF-A0A7U9L026-F1
#
_entry.id   AF-A0A7U9L026-F1
#
_cell.length_a   1.000
_cell.length_b   1.000
_cell.length_c   1.000
_cell.angle_alpha   90.00
_cell.angle_beta   90.00
_cell.angle_gamma   90.00
#
_symmetry.space_group_name_H-M   'P 1'
#
loop_
_entity.id
_entity.type
_entity.pdbx_description
1 polymer ?
#
loop_
_entity_poly.entity_id
_entity_poly.type
_entity_poly.pdbx_seq_one_letter_code
_entity_poly.pdbx_strand_id
1 'polypeptide(L)'
;MASHIRTASLAVTAALTAGLASATPPAHAAPPPGRAGPTHLVFEKNRRDPATSRVRLVQTGTGRVLADYRAGSGQGGTAGRDECVRNKGWLPDGTYRVLSHTTRKKGGRDGINGYAIHVGDKVCRDGRTQRTALFVHSEMRSDGAQGIAVPGRDSPYRWDGDGDYRSLGCVKLAPADIKNLFAAAQRYGWPASLKVTK
;
A
#
# COMPACT_ATOMS: atom_id res chain seq x y z
N MET A 1 20.08 55.16 72.82
CA MET A 1 21.46 55.63 73.02
C MET A 1 22.37 54.80 72.14
N ALA A 2 23.18 55.49 71.34
CA ALA A 2 24.18 54.92 70.44
C ALA A 2 25.39 54.36 71.22
N SER A 3 26.06 53.34 70.66
CA SER A 3 27.53 53.35 70.45
C SER A 3 28.05 51.98 70.00
N HIS A 4 28.38 51.90 68.71
CA HIS A 4 29.71 51.65 68.16
C HIS A 4 30.69 50.61 68.76
N ILE A 5 31.13 49.71 67.83
CA ILE A 5 32.54 49.33 67.50
C ILE A 5 33.16 48.16 68.34
N ARG A 6 33.86 47.11 67.86
CA ARG A 6 34.78 46.87 66.71
C ARG A 6 35.01 45.36 66.45
N THR A 7 35.17 44.99 65.17
CA THR A 7 36.10 44.01 64.53
C THR A 7 36.43 42.63 65.14
N ALA A 8 36.31 41.58 64.33
CA ALA A 8 37.44 40.73 63.92
C ALA A 8 37.10 39.91 62.67
N SER A 9 37.89 40.07 61.63
CA SER A 9 37.81 39.31 60.37
C SER A 9 38.53 37.98 60.50
N LEU A 10 37.94 36.90 59.99
CA LEU A 10 38.65 35.66 59.66
C LEU A 10 38.39 35.34 58.19
N ALA A 11 39.45 35.40 57.41
CA ALA A 11 39.47 35.04 56.01
C ALA A 11 39.47 33.52 55.86
N VAL A 12 38.56 32.98 55.05
CA VAL A 12 38.58 31.59 54.61
C VAL A 12 38.87 31.60 53.11
N THR A 13 40.07 31.17 52.75
CA THR A 13 40.50 30.92 51.37
C THR A 13 39.90 29.59 50.90
N ALA A 14 38.87 29.66 50.04
CA ALA A 14 38.37 28.49 49.32
C ALA A 14 39.14 28.35 47.99
N ALA A 15 39.93 27.29 47.86
CA ALA A 15 40.57 26.92 46.60
C ALA A 15 39.53 26.29 45.66
N LEU A 16 39.19 26.99 44.58
CA LEU A 16 38.40 26.48 43.47
C LEU A 16 39.29 25.67 42.52
N THR A 17 39.26 24.33 42.62
CA THR A 17 39.76 23.46 41.56
C THR A 17 38.76 23.46 40.41
N ALA A 18 39.05 24.23 39.35
CA ALA A 18 38.31 24.19 38.10
C ALA A 18 38.62 22.86 37.38
N GLY A 19 37.71 21.88 37.50
CA GLY A 19 37.71 20.71 36.65
C GLY A 19 37.22 21.08 35.26
N LEU A 20 38.07 20.95 34.25
CA LEU A 20 37.70 21.04 32.84
C LEU A 20 36.83 19.82 32.49
N ALA A 21 35.52 19.97 32.62
CA ALA A 21 34.57 19.03 32.04
C ALA A 21 34.51 19.28 30.53
N SER A 22 35.23 18.46 29.76
CA SER A 22 35.08 18.39 28.30
C SER A 22 33.65 17.95 27.99
N ALA A 23 32.80 18.90 27.61
CA ALA A 23 31.47 18.63 27.12
C ALA A 23 31.58 17.90 25.77
N THR A 24 31.53 16.56 25.80
CA THR A 24 31.27 15.78 24.60
C THR A 24 29.90 16.22 24.05
N PRO A 25 29.81 16.64 22.78
CA PRO A 25 28.52 16.94 22.19
C PRO A 25 27.63 15.70 22.29
N PRO A 26 26.31 15.86 22.54
CA PRO A 26 25.40 14.74 22.53
C PRO A 26 25.54 14.02 21.18
N ALA A 27 25.88 12.74 21.24
CA ALA A 27 25.81 11.86 20.09
C ALA A 27 24.37 11.95 19.57
N HIS A 28 24.22 12.56 18.38
CA HIS A 28 22.94 12.58 17.71
C HIS A 28 22.61 11.13 17.42
N ALA A 29 21.64 10.58 18.16
CA ALA A 29 21.03 9.32 17.80
C ALA A 29 20.58 9.45 16.34
N ALA A 30 21.07 8.56 15.49
CA ALA A 30 20.59 8.47 14.12
C ALA A 30 19.06 8.43 14.17
N PRO A 31 18.35 9.20 13.32
CA PRO A 31 16.91 9.11 13.25
C PRO A 31 16.52 7.63 13.13
N PRO A 32 15.48 7.16 13.84
CA PRO A 32 14.97 5.82 13.61
C PRO A 32 14.78 5.66 12.08
N PRO A 33 15.16 4.52 11.48
CA PRO A 33 15.14 4.34 10.03
C PRO A 33 13.83 4.92 9.50
N GLY A 34 13.96 6.01 8.76
CA GLY A 34 12.84 6.90 8.46
C GLY A 34 11.72 6.08 7.85
N ARG A 35 10.53 6.15 8.46
CA ARG A 35 9.31 5.60 7.87
C ARG A 35 9.31 6.07 6.41
N ALA A 36 9.38 5.12 5.48
CA ALA A 36 9.40 5.46 4.07
C ALA A 36 8.21 6.41 3.79
N GLY A 37 8.48 7.48 3.04
CA GLY A 37 7.47 8.51 2.74
C GLY A 37 6.17 7.90 2.20
N PRO A 38 5.05 8.62 2.29
CA PRO A 38 3.72 8.09 1.95
C PRO A 38 3.71 7.42 0.58
N THR A 39 2.96 6.34 0.41
CA THR A 39 2.93 5.56 -0.84
C THR A 39 1.56 5.62 -1.52
N HIS A 40 1.53 5.27 -2.80
CA HIS A 40 0.30 5.02 -3.55
C HIS A 40 0.50 3.87 -4.55
N LEU A 41 -0.61 3.29 -5.01
CA LEU A 41 -0.59 2.32 -6.11
C LEU A 41 -0.81 3.02 -7.45
N VAL A 42 -0.17 2.50 -8.49
CA VAL A 42 -0.47 2.82 -9.89
C VAL A 42 -0.88 1.55 -10.60
N PHE A 43 -2.07 1.53 -11.18
CA PHE A 43 -2.51 0.49 -12.12
C PHE A 43 -2.45 1.04 -13.53
N GLU A 44 -1.49 0.56 -14.31
CA GLU A 44 -1.26 0.95 -15.70
C GLU A 44 -1.87 -0.11 -16.61
N LYS A 45 -2.90 0.28 -17.35
CA LYS A 45 -3.64 -0.62 -18.22
C LYS A 45 -2.87 -0.90 -19.50
N ASN A 46 -2.70 -2.17 -19.84
CA ASN A 46 -2.27 -2.53 -21.18
C ASN A 46 -3.49 -2.56 -22.11
N ARG A 47 -3.59 -1.57 -23.01
CA ARG A 47 -4.72 -1.45 -23.94
C ARG A 47 -4.79 -2.54 -25.00
N ARG A 48 -3.67 -3.19 -25.31
CA ARG A 48 -3.66 -4.29 -26.28
C ARG A 48 -4.22 -5.54 -25.62
N ASP A 49 -3.69 -5.87 -24.45
CA ASP A 49 -4.08 -7.03 -23.67
C ASP A 49 -4.25 -6.67 -22.18
N PRO A 50 -5.50 -6.58 -21.70
CA PRO A 50 -5.77 -6.24 -20.31
C PRO A 50 -5.15 -7.21 -19.29
N ALA A 51 -4.87 -8.46 -19.67
CA ALA A 51 -4.28 -9.49 -18.79
C ALA A 51 -2.77 -9.32 -18.57
N THR A 52 -2.14 -8.33 -19.22
CA THR A 52 -0.71 -7.99 -19.08
C THR A 52 -0.52 -6.52 -18.68
N SER A 53 -1.49 -5.97 -17.95
CA SER A 53 -1.38 -4.67 -17.28
C SER A 53 -0.36 -4.73 -16.13
N ARG A 54 -0.08 -3.59 -15.48
CA ARG A 54 0.88 -3.54 -14.36
C ARG A 54 0.32 -2.84 -13.13
N VAL A 55 0.66 -3.35 -11.95
CA VAL A 55 0.46 -2.66 -10.66
C VAL A 55 1.81 -2.33 -10.05
N ARG A 56 1.99 -1.08 -9.66
CA ARG A 56 3.19 -0.56 -9.02
C ARG A 56 2.88 0.03 -7.66
N LEU A 57 3.73 -0.24 -6.67
CA LEU A 57 3.78 0.53 -5.42
C LEU A 57 4.80 1.64 -5.59
N VAL A 58 4.39 2.89 -5.38
CA VAL A 58 5.19 4.07 -5.68
C VAL A 58 5.32 4.94 -4.43
N GLN A 59 6.53 5.44 -4.18
CA GLN A 59 6.77 6.44 -3.14
C GLN A 59 6.29 7.81 -3.62
N THR A 60 5.44 8.45 -2.82
CA THR A 60 4.92 9.79 -3.10
C THR A 60 6.03 10.84 -2.93
N GLY A 61 5.99 11.88 -3.76
CA GLY A 61 6.98 12.96 -3.78
C GLY A 61 8.19 12.63 -4.66
N THR A 62 8.74 11.42 -4.57
CA THR A 62 9.90 11.02 -5.38
C THR A 62 9.52 10.28 -6.66
N GLY A 63 8.34 9.65 -6.71
CA GLY A 63 7.91 8.83 -7.85
C GLY A 63 8.68 7.51 -7.96
N ARG A 64 9.53 7.17 -6.99
CA ARG A 64 10.32 5.94 -7.00
C ARG A 64 9.40 4.72 -6.94
N VAL A 65 9.56 3.81 -7.89
CA VAL A 65 8.89 2.50 -7.89
C VAL A 65 9.55 1.62 -6.82
N LEU A 66 8.75 1.15 -5.87
CA LEU A 66 9.19 0.31 -4.75
C LEU A 66 8.92 -1.17 -5.01
N ALA A 67 7.89 -1.45 -5.81
CA ALA A 67 7.55 -2.78 -6.27
C ALA A 67 6.73 -2.70 -7.56
N ASP A 68 6.82 -3.72 -8.41
CA ASP A 68 6.20 -3.72 -9.73
C ASP A 68 5.80 -5.14 -10.16
N TYR A 69 4.54 -5.33 -10.53
CA TYR A 69 3.96 -6.64 -10.80
C TYR A 69 3.11 -6.64 -12.07
N ARG A 70 3.03 -7.80 -12.71
CA ARG A 70 1.98 -8.06 -13.71
C ARG A 70 0.62 -8.09 -13.00
N ALA A 71 -0.37 -7.54 -13.67
CA ALA A 71 -1.75 -7.52 -13.21
C ALA A 71 -2.71 -7.57 -14.40
N GLY A 72 -4.00 -7.71 -14.11
CA GLY A 72 -5.02 -7.52 -15.11
C GLY A 72 -6.34 -7.04 -14.55
N SER A 73 -7.19 -6.56 -15.46
CA SER A 73 -8.54 -6.11 -15.15
C SER A 73 -9.43 -6.23 -16.38
N GLY A 74 -10.69 -6.60 -16.17
CA GLY A 74 -11.63 -6.81 -17.26
C GLY A 74 -11.44 -8.15 -17.98
N GLN A 75 -12.37 -8.48 -18.87
CA GLN A 75 -12.44 -9.78 -19.55
C GLN A 75 -11.65 -9.88 -20.87
N GLY A 76 -10.91 -8.84 -21.25
CA GLY A 76 -10.30 -8.75 -22.59
C GLY A 76 -11.32 -8.45 -23.70
N GLY A 77 -10.85 -8.39 -24.95
CA GLY A 77 -11.68 -8.00 -26.09
C GLY A 77 -12.23 -6.57 -25.98
N THR A 78 -13.15 -6.20 -26.87
CA THR A 78 -13.72 -4.83 -26.89
C THR A 78 -14.51 -4.54 -25.62
N ALA A 79 -15.38 -5.46 -25.19
CA ALA A 79 -16.20 -5.27 -23.99
C ALA A 79 -15.38 -5.26 -22.69
N GLY A 80 -14.33 -6.08 -22.58
CA GLY A 80 -13.48 -6.09 -21.40
C GLY A 80 -12.56 -4.86 -21.28
N ARG A 81 -12.29 -4.18 -22.40
CA ARG A 81 -11.56 -2.91 -22.45
C ARG A 81 -12.45 -1.68 -22.30
N ASP A 82 -13.75 -1.85 -22.10
CA ASP A 82 -14.66 -0.74 -21.89
C ASP A 82 -15.11 -0.70 -20.43
N GLU A 83 -14.62 0.29 -19.69
CA GLU A 83 -14.91 0.48 -18.26
C GLU A 83 -16.41 0.62 -17.95
N CYS A 84 -17.20 1.08 -18.92
CA CYS A 84 -18.65 1.25 -18.78
C CYS A 84 -19.43 -0.07 -18.90
N VAL A 85 -18.81 -1.16 -19.39
CA VAL A 85 -19.52 -2.44 -19.51
C VAL A 85 -19.53 -3.14 -18.17
N ARG A 86 -20.68 -3.12 -17.50
CA ARG A 86 -20.88 -3.79 -16.19
C ARG A 86 -20.47 -5.25 -16.27
N ASN A 87 -19.82 -5.72 -15.20
CA ASN A 87 -19.38 -7.11 -15.02
C ASN A 87 -18.47 -7.66 -16.14
N LYS A 88 -17.83 -6.81 -16.95
CA LYS A 88 -16.86 -7.24 -17.99
C LYS A 88 -15.72 -6.27 -18.15
N GLY A 89 -16.04 -4.98 -18.15
CA GLY A 89 -15.11 -3.89 -18.30
C GLY A 89 -14.04 -3.85 -17.23
N TRP A 90 -12.84 -3.45 -17.63
CA TRP A 90 -11.73 -3.13 -16.74
C TRP A 90 -12.06 -1.97 -15.80
N LEU A 91 -11.19 -1.78 -14.80
CA LEU A 91 -11.30 -0.72 -13.83
C LEU A 91 -11.29 0.67 -14.51
N PRO A 92 -12.25 1.57 -14.19
CA PRO A 92 -12.28 2.91 -14.78
C PRO A 92 -11.04 3.76 -14.46
N ASP A 93 -10.73 4.70 -15.35
CA ASP A 93 -9.61 5.63 -15.12
C ASP A 93 -9.82 6.57 -13.93
N GLY A 94 -8.70 7.00 -13.34
CA GLY A 94 -8.65 8.06 -12.33
C GLY A 94 -8.11 7.61 -10.98
N THR A 95 -8.23 8.48 -9.99
CA THR A 95 -7.76 8.22 -8.63
C THR A 95 -8.88 7.66 -7.76
N TYR A 96 -8.53 6.66 -6.96
CA TYR A 96 -9.38 5.96 -6.02
C TYR A 96 -8.79 6.09 -4.62
N ARG A 97 -9.64 6.25 -3.62
CA ARG A 97 -9.22 6.09 -2.22
C ARG A 97 -9.06 4.60 -1.92
N VAL A 98 -7.98 4.23 -1.24
CA VAL A 98 -7.87 2.92 -0.60
C VAL A 98 -8.71 2.96 0.68
N LEU A 99 -9.73 2.12 0.75
CA LEU A 99 -10.69 2.09 1.86
C LEU A 99 -10.23 1.17 2.98
N SER A 100 -9.70 -0.01 2.63
CA SER A 100 -9.18 -0.98 3.57
C SER A 100 -8.29 -2.01 2.89
N HIS A 101 -7.56 -2.78 3.68
CA HIS A 101 -6.81 -3.95 3.23
C HIS A 101 -6.95 -5.10 4.23
N THR A 102 -6.90 -6.34 3.76
CA THR A 102 -6.95 -7.53 4.62
C THR A 102 -6.27 -8.71 3.94
N THR A 103 -5.71 -9.62 4.74
CA THR A 103 -5.16 -10.90 4.27
C THR A 103 -6.17 -12.05 4.42
N ARG A 104 -7.32 -11.79 5.04
CA ARG A 104 -8.31 -12.82 5.41
C ARG A 104 -9.72 -12.50 4.93
N LYS A 105 -9.87 -11.89 3.74
CA LYS A 105 -11.21 -11.61 3.19
C LYS A 105 -11.98 -12.93 3.07
N LYS A 106 -13.24 -12.91 3.53
CA LYS A 106 -14.21 -14.01 3.42
C LYS A 106 -15.36 -13.55 2.52
N GLY A 107 -15.18 -13.68 1.22
CA GLY A 107 -16.17 -13.28 0.21
C GLY A 107 -17.19 -14.36 -0.13
N GLY A 108 -17.01 -15.58 0.38
CA GLY A 108 -17.89 -16.72 0.08
C GLY A 108 -17.48 -17.44 -1.21
N ARG A 109 -18.45 -18.15 -1.83
CA ARG A 109 -18.22 -19.02 -2.99
C ARG A 109 -17.89 -18.29 -4.29
N ASP A 110 -18.52 -17.15 -4.52
CA ASP A 110 -18.42 -16.37 -5.76
C ASP A 110 -17.71 -15.02 -5.53
N GLY A 111 -17.15 -14.82 -4.34
CA GLY A 111 -16.59 -13.56 -3.90
C GLY A 111 -15.07 -13.56 -3.76
N ILE A 112 -14.53 -12.38 -3.45
CA ILE A 112 -13.10 -12.19 -3.25
C ILE A 112 -12.68 -12.73 -1.89
N ASN A 113 -11.62 -13.54 -1.86
CA ASN A 113 -11.11 -14.17 -0.66
C ASN A 113 -9.59 -13.92 -0.49
N GLY A 114 -9.13 -14.05 0.75
CA GLY A 114 -7.72 -13.91 1.11
C GLY A 114 -7.24 -12.45 1.04
N TYR A 115 -6.17 -12.21 0.27
CA TYR A 115 -5.51 -10.92 0.17
C TYR A 115 -6.33 -9.97 -0.72
N ALA A 116 -6.80 -8.87 -0.13
CA ALA A 116 -7.64 -7.90 -0.81
C ALA A 116 -7.38 -6.48 -0.31
N ILE A 117 -7.27 -5.54 -1.25
CA ILE A 117 -7.27 -4.10 -1.01
C ILE A 117 -8.57 -3.55 -1.59
N HIS A 118 -9.45 -3.03 -0.74
CA HIS A 118 -10.71 -2.43 -1.16
C HIS A 118 -10.48 -0.98 -1.59
N VAL A 119 -10.98 -0.62 -2.76
CA VAL A 119 -10.91 0.76 -3.28
C VAL A 119 -12.30 1.34 -3.48
N GLY A 120 -12.41 2.66 -3.44
CA GLY A 120 -13.68 3.36 -3.56
C GLY A 120 -14.41 3.12 -4.88
N ASP A 121 -15.71 3.39 -4.88
CA ASP A 121 -16.52 3.33 -6.09
C ASP A 121 -16.10 4.39 -7.10
N LYS A 122 -16.38 4.15 -8.38
CA LYS A 122 -16.05 5.08 -9.47
C LYS A 122 -17.13 5.12 -10.54
N VAL A 123 -17.46 6.33 -10.96
CA VAL A 123 -18.31 6.55 -12.14
C VAL A 123 -17.43 6.51 -13.38
N CYS A 124 -17.86 5.73 -14.37
CA CYS A 124 -17.16 5.62 -15.64
C CYS A 124 -17.23 6.92 -16.45
N ARG A 125 -16.47 6.98 -17.55
CA ARG A 125 -16.42 8.11 -18.50
C ARG A 125 -17.78 8.52 -19.08
N ASP A 126 -18.79 7.66 -19.04
CA ASP A 126 -20.15 7.96 -19.49
C ASP A 126 -20.93 8.85 -18.49
N GLY A 127 -20.39 9.08 -17.30
CA GLY A 127 -21.03 9.85 -16.23
C GLY A 127 -22.25 9.18 -15.61
N ARG A 128 -22.52 7.90 -15.94
CA ARG A 128 -23.76 7.19 -15.55
C ARG A 128 -23.47 5.85 -14.89
N THR A 129 -22.52 5.09 -15.43
CA THR A 129 -22.23 3.75 -14.93
C THR A 129 -21.36 3.84 -13.70
N GLN A 130 -21.95 3.56 -12.53
CA GLN A 130 -21.19 3.41 -11.30
C GLN A 130 -20.63 1.98 -11.17
N ARG A 131 -19.33 1.89 -10.90
CA ARG A 131 -18.61 0.67 -10.56
C ARG A 131 -18.39 0.64 -9.06
N THR A 132 -18.82 -0.44 -8.43
CA THR A 132 -18.78 -0.63 -6.98
C THR A 132 -18.08 -1.93 -6.62
N ALA A 133 -17.78 -2.13 -5.34
CA ALA A 133 -17.15 -3.34 -4.80
C ALA A 133 -15.86 -3.71 -5.56
N LEU A 134 -14.97 -2.73 -5.69
CA LEU A 134 -13.74 -2.81 -6.48
C LEU A 134 -12.54 -3.14 -5.61
N PHE A 135 -11.70 -4.07 -6.05
CA PHE A 135 -10.57 -4.55 -5.26
C PHE A 135 -9.31 -4.75 -6.09
N VAL A 136 -8.16 -4.66 -5.44
CA VAL A 136 -6.91 -5.29 -5.87
C VAL A 136 -6.80 -6.60 -5.11
N HIS A 137 -6.84 -7.75 -5.80
CA HIS A 137 -6.88 -9.06 -5.16
C HIS A 137 -6.20 -10.16 -6.00
N SER A 138 -6.29 -11.39 -5.54
CA SER A 138 -5.89 -12.60 -6.26
C SER A 138 -6.94 -13.71 -6.03
N GLU A 139 -6.78 -14.86 -6.69
CA GLU A 139 -7.59 -16.06 -6.43
C GLU A 139 -6.89 -16.97 -5.43
N MET A 140 -7.56 -17.17 -4.30
CA MET A 140 -7.06 -17.91 -3.14
C MET A 140 -8.20 -18.16 -2.17
N ARG A 141 -8.00 -19.11 -1.25
CA ARG A 141 -8.88 -19.32 -0.10
C ARG A 141 -8.78 -18.15 0.90
N SER A 142 -9.72 -18.09 1.83
CA SER A 142 -9.78 -17.00 2.83
C SER A 142 -8.60 -16.94 3.80
N ASP A 143 -7.78 -17.98 3.87
CA ASP A 143 -6.53 -18.05 4.62
C ASP A 143 -5.31 -17.60 3.79
N GLY A 144 -5.50 -17.25 2.51
CA GLY A 144 -4.45 -16.87 1.58
C GLY A 144 -3.71 -18.05 0.93
N ALA A 145 -4.13 -19.29 1.20
CA ALA A 145 -3.61 -20.47 0.53
C ALA A 145 -4.33 -20.74 -0.80
N GLN A 146 -3.69 -21.46 -1.70
CA GLN A 146 -4.30 -21.88 -2.96
C GLN A 146 -5.34 -22.99 -2.73
N GLY A 147 -6.38 -22.98 -3.55
CA GLY A 147 -7.33 -24.08 -3.68
C GLY A 147 -6.72 -25.29 -4.40
N ILE A 148 -7.44 -26.41 -4.33
CA ILE A 148 -7.05 -27.66 -4.98
C ILE A 148 -7.26 -27.53 -6.49
N ALA A 149 -6.33 -28.09 -7.28
CA ALA A 149 -6.48 -28.18 -8.73
C ALA A 149 -7.58 -29.19 -9.06
N VAL A 150 -8.56 -28.79 -9.88
CA VAL A 150 -9.53 -29.72 -10.44
C VAL A 150 -9.41 -29.65 -11.96
N PRO A 151 -8.96 -30.72 -12.64
CA PRO A 151 -8.79 -30.72 -14.08
C PRO A 151 -10.04 -30.24 -14.82
N GLY A 152 -9.87 -29.28 -15.73
CA GLY A 152 -10.95 -28.74 -16.57
C GLY A 152 -11.94 -27.82 -15.86
N ARG A 153 -11.70 -27.44 -14.59
CA ARG A 153 -12.58 -26.56 -13.82
C ARG A 153 -11.81 -25.40 -13.21
N ASP A 154 -12.25 -24.19 -13.56
CA ASP A 154 -11.81 -22.95 -12.93
C ASP A 154 -12.39 -22.80 -11.50
N SER A 155 -11.66 -22.11 -10.62
CA SER A 155 -12.05 -21.88 -9.24
C SER A 155 -11.64 -20.48 -8.76
N PRO A 156 -12.55 -19.72 -8.11
CA PRO A 156 -12.21 -18.41 -7.53
C PRO A 156 -11.23 -18.49 -6.35
N TYR A 157 -10.80 -19.70 -5.97
CA TYR A 157 -9.88 -19.98 -4.88
C TYR A 157 -8.50 -20.41 -5.34
N ARG A 158 -8.27 -20.50 -6.65
CA ARG A 158 -7.03 -21.05 -7.18
C ARG A 158 -6.61 -20.23 -8.39
N TRP A 159 -5.32 -20.01 -8.48
CA TRP A 159 -4.66 -19.44 -9.64
C TRP A 159 -4.14 -20.57 -10.52
N ASP A 160 -4.72 -20.73 -11.69
CA ASP A 160 -4.41 -21.72 -12.71
C ASP A 160 -3.65 -21.14 -13.91
N GLY A 161 -3.61 -19.80 -14.09
CA GLY A 161 -2.68 -19.19 -15.04
C GLY A 161 -3.11 -17.84 -15.62
N ASP A 162 -2.81 -17.65 -16.90
CA ASP A 162 -2.99 -16.35 -17.57
C ASP A 162 -4.44 -15.87 -17.63
N GLY A 163 -5.40 -16.81 -17.63
CA GLY A 163 -6.83 -16.50 -17.58
C GLY A 163 -7.21 -15.71 -16.34
N ASP A 164 -6.51 -15.91 -15.24
CA ASP A 164 -6.87 -15.37 -13.92
C ASP A 164 -6.45 -13.92 -13.74
N TYR A 165 -5.72 -13.34 -14.69
CA TYR A 165 -5.58 -11.90 -14.75
C TYR A 165 -6.88 -11.20 -15.18
N ARG A 166 -7.87 -11.94 -15.70
CA ARG A 166 -9.17 -11.39 -16.10
C ARG A 166 -10.12 -11.26 -14.92
N SER A 167 -10.93 -10.23 -14.94
CA SER A 167 -11.84 -9.92 -13.84
C SER A 167 -13.12 -9.21 -14.33
N LEU A 168 -14.10 -9.08 -13.44
CA LEU A 168 -15.32 -8.29 -13.69
C LEU A 168 -15.13 -6.78 -13.39
N GLY A 169 -13.87 -6.30 -13.36
CA GLY A 169 -13.50 -4.90 -13.12
C GLY A 169 -12.57 -4.69 -11.93
N CYS A 170 -12.27 -5.73 -11.15
CA CYS A 170 -11.21 -5.69 -10.15
C CYS A 170 -9.82 -5.70 -10.80
N VAL A 171 -8.77 -5.45 -10.02
CA VAL A 171 -7.38 -5.68 -10.42
C VAL A 171 -6.93 -7.01 -9.82
N LYS A 172 -6.52 -7.95 -10.67
CA LYS A 172 -6.02 -9.27 -10.26
C LYS A 172 -4.51 -9.38 -10.43
N LEU A 173 -3.85 -9.98 -9.46
CA LEU A 173 -2.42 -10.32 -9.48
C LEU A 173 -2.26 -11.80 -9.12
N ALA A 174 -1.13 -12.39 -9.51
CA ALA A 174 -0.80 -13.74 -9.08
C ALA A 174 -0.66 -13.82 -7.55
N PRO A 175 -0.89 -15.00 -6.94
CA PRO A 175 -0.87 -15.15 -5.48
C PRO A 175 0.46 -14.74 -4.83
N ALA A 176 1.59 -15.04 -5.48
CA ALA A 176 2.91 -14.63 -4.99
C ALA A 176 3.08 -13.11 -5.05
N ASP A 177 2.64 -12.48 -6.15
CA ASP A 177 2.76 -11.04 -6.37
C ASP A 177 1.93 -10.24 -5.37
N ILE A 178 0.68 -10.64 -5.10
CA ILE A 178 -0.12 -9.89 -4.12
C ILE A 178 0.41 -10.05 -2.69
N LYS A 179 0.99 -11.22 -2.35
CA LYS A 179 1.66 -11.42 -1.06
C LYS A 179 2.90 -10.53 -0.96
N ASN A 180 3.68 -10.43 -2.04
CA ASN A 180 4.83 -9.54 -2.09
C ASN A 180 4.39 -8.06 -2.01
N LEU A 181 3.32 -7.68 -2.69
CA LEU A 181 2.75 -6.34 -2.61
C LEU A 181 2.34 -5.97 -1.17
N PHE A 182 1.69 -6.90 -0.45
CA PHE A 182 1.35 -6.69 0.95
C PHE A 182 2.59 -6.55 1.84
N ALA A 183 3.61 -7.38 1.63
CA ALA A 183 4.87 -7.27 2.36
C ALA A 183 5.59 -5.94 2.07
N ALA A 184 5.60 -5.50 0.81
CA ALA A 184 6.16 -4.22 0.39
C ALA A 184 5.39 -3.04 1.01
N ALA A 185 4.05 -3.09 1.01
CA ALA A 185 3.21 -2.08 1.64
C ALA A 185 3.41 -2.04 3.17
N GLN A 186 3.58 -3.19 3.82
CA GLN A 186 3.90 -3.24 5.25
C GLN A 186 5.28 -2.63 5.55
N ARG A 187 6.28 -2.86 4.68
CA ARG A 187 7.64 -2.33 4.83
C ARG A 187 7.73 -0.83 4.55
N TYR A 188 7.09 -0.38 3.48
CA TYR A 188 7.26 0.98 2.96
C TYR A 188 6.10 1.93 3.28
N GLY A 189 5.06 1.43 3.96
CA GLY A 189 3.85 2.18 4.25
C GLY A 189 2.70 1.78 3.30
N TRP A 190 1.52 1.65 3.89
CA TRP A 190 0.31 1.29 3.17
C TRP A 190 -0.12 2.42 2.21
N PRO A 191 -0.46 2.08 0.95
CA PRO A 191 -0.88 3.08 -0.03
C PRO A 191 -2.20 3.72 0.37
N ALA A 192 -2.27 5.05 0.29
CA ALA A 192 -3.49 5.80 0.58
C ALA A 192 -4.47 5.83 -0.61
N SER A 193 -3.95 5.61 -1.82
CA SER A 193 -4.71 5.72 -3.07
C SER A 193 -4.26 4.71 -4.12
N LEU A 194 -5.12 4.48 -5.09
CA LEU A 194 -4.83 3.80 -6.34
C LEU A 194 -5.09 4.77 -7.49
N LYS A 195 -4.08 5.02 -8.33
CA LYS A 195 -4.20 5.77 -9.57
C LYS A 195 -4.30 4.79 -10.74
N VAL A 196 -5.38 4.86 -11.50
CA VAL A 196 -5.59 4.06 -12.72
C VAL A 196 -5.29 4.91 -13.94
N THR A 197 -4.42 4.39 -14.82
CA THR A 197 -4.00 5.07 -16.05
C THR A 197 -4.13 4.16 -17.27
N LYS A 198 -4.18 4.78 -18.44
CA LYS A 198 -4.20 4.12 -19.75
C LYS A 198 -2.82 3.76 -20.26
#